data_AF-A0A8S3ZU71-F1
#
_entry.id   AF-A0A8S3ZU71-F1
#
_cell.length_a   1.000
_cell.length_b   1.000
_cell.length_c   1.000
_cell.angle_alpha   90.00
_cell.angle_beta   90.00
_cell.angle_gamma   90.00
#
_symmetry.space_group_name_H-M   'P 1'
#
loop_
_entity.id
_entity.type
_entity.pdbx_description
1 polymer ?
#
loop_
_entity_poly.entity_id
_entity_poly.type
_entity_poly.pdbx_seq_one_letter_code
_entity_poly.pdbx_strand_id
1 'polypeptide(L)' 'NYITTGTRVEGTKCIYDFYSNSSHHSGKFFSPYYPQNYKPNSACRYRFFARPGERVRILFTNIQLHHIDA' A
#
# COMPACT_ATOMS: atom_id res chain seq x y z
N ASN A 1 3.34 3.96 -14.97
CA ASN A 1 3.51 4.84 -13.80
C ASN A 1 3.00 4.14 -12.54
N TYR A 2 3.90 3.72 -11.66
CA TYR A 2 3.57 3.00 -10.42
C TYR A 2 3.47 4.00 -9.26
N ILE A 3 2.25 4.50 -9.04
CA ILE A 3 1.96 5.54 -8.06
C ILE A 3 0.97 4.98 -7.05
N THR A 4 1.35 5.01 -5.77
CA THR A 4 0.45 4.68 -4.66
C THR A 4 -0.63 5.75 -4.57
N THR A 5 -1.90 5.36 -4.64
CA THR A 5 -3.03 6.31 -4.72
C THR A 5 -3.54 6.76 -3.35
N GLY A 6 -3.08 6.14 -2.25
CA GLY A 6 -3.42 6.55 -0.89
C GLY A 6 -2.71 7.85 -0.49
N THR A 7 -3.20 8.50 0.57
CA THR A 7 -2.60 9.72 1.11
C THR A 7 -1.43 9.36 2.00
N ARG A 8 -0.24 9.90 1.74
CA ARG A 8 0.93 9.70 2.60
C ARG A 8 0.72 10.42 3.93
N VAL A 9 0.87 9.70 5.03
CA VAL A 9 0.82 10.27 6.38
C VAL A 9 2.01 11.20 6.58
N GLU A 10 1.74 12.42 7.06
CA GLU A 10 2.74 13.45 7.31
C GLU A 10 3.85 12.96 8.25
N GLY A 11 5.09 13.36 7.97
CA GLY A 11 6.26 12.94 8.75
C GLY A 11 6.71 11.49 8.56
N THR A 12 6.03 10.70 7.73
CA THR A 12 6.37 9.28 7.50
C THR A 12 7.00 9.05 6.13
N LYS A 13 7.85 8.02 6.02
CA LYS A 13 8.49 7.65 4.74
C LYS A 13 7.49 7.01 3.76
N CYS A 14 6.72 6.03 4.23
CA CYS A 14 5.86 5.21 3.38
C CYS A 14 4.64 4.65 4.16
N ILE A 15 4.08 5.44 5.07
CA ILE A 15 2.77 5.12 5.64
C ILE A 15 1.71 5.82 4.79
N TYR A 16 0.75 5.05 4.30
CA TYR A 16 -0.32 5.54 3.43
C TYR A 16 -1.69 5.14 3.96
N ASP A 17 -2.63 6.10 3.90
CA ASP A 17 -4.03 5.89 4.24
C ASP A 17 -4.91 5.87 2.99
N PHE A 18 -5.81 4.90 2.97
CA PHE A 18 -6.84 4.75 1.96
C PHE A 18 -8.20 4.84 2.65
N TYR A 19 -8.87 5.98 2.49
CA TYR A 19 -10.23 6.18 3.00
C TYR A 19 -11.24 5.97 1.88
N SER A 20 -12.18 5.06 2.10
CA SER A 20 -13.32 4.89 1.19
C SER A 20 -14.30 6.06 1.31
N ASN A 21 -14.76 6.56 0.17
CA ASN A 21 -15.81 7.58 0.08
C ASN A 21 -16.66 7.36 -1.18
N SER A 22 -17.64 8.24 -1.42
CA SER A 22 -18.59 8.11 -2.53
C SER A 22 -17.95 8.13 -3.92
N SER A 23 -16.81 8.79 -4.10
CA SER A 23 -16.09 8.89 -5.38
C SER A 23 -14.84 8.02 -5.46
N HIS A 24 -14.31 7.56 -4.32
CA HIS A 24 -13.08 6.78 -4.22
C HIS A 24 -13.27 5.57 -3.29
N HIS A 25 -13.45 4.40 -3.87
CA HIS A 25 -13.64 3.12 -3.16
C HIS A 25 -12.59 2.06 -3.58
N SER A 26 -11.64 2.44 -4.43
CA SER A 26 -10.55 1.58 -4.89
C SER A 26 -9.26 2.37 -5.05
N GLY A 27 -8.14 1.67 -5.07
CA GLY A 27 -6.82 2.28 -5.17
C GLY A 27 -5.74 1.26 -5.51
N LYS A 28 -4.54 1.78 -5.75
CA LYS A 28 -3.34 0.97 -6.01
C LYS A 28 -2.27 1.33 -4.98
N PHE A 29 -1.53 0.34 -4.53
CA PHE A 29 -0.39 0.51 -3.66
C PHE A 29 0.80 -0.28 -4.20
N PHE A 30 1.99 0.27 -4.00
CA PHE A 30 3.23 -0.31 -4.46
C PHE A 30 4.29 -0.19 -3.36
N SER A 31 5.21 -1.15 -3.29
CA SER A 31 6.40 -1.01 -2.45
C SER A 31 7.20 0.25 -2.85
N PRO A 32 7.96 0.88 -1.93
CA PRO A 32 8.84 1.97 -2.30
C PRO A 32 9.76 1.55 -3.45
N TYR A 33 9.89 2.43 -4.45
CA TYR A 33 10.72 2.24 -5.65
C TYR A 33 10.24 1.20 -6.67
N TYR A 34 9.08 0.55 -6.46
CA TYR A 34 8.52 -0.38 -7.45
C TYR A 34 8.50 0.26 -8.87
N PRO A 35 8.98 -0.45 -9.92
CA PRO A 35 9.22 -1.89 -9.99
C PRO A 35 10.62 -2.33 -9.51
N GLN A 36 11.44 -1.42 -9.00
CA GLN A 36 12.75 -1.74 -8.44
C GLN A 36 12.62 -2.33 -7.04
N ASN A 37 13.70 -2.97 -6.58
CA ASN A 37 13.79 -3.52 -5.24
C ASN A 37 13.52 -2.46 -4.17
N TYR A 38 12.75 -2.85 -3.15
CA TYR A 38 12.61 -2.07 -1.93
C TYR A 38 13.94 -2.09 -1.15
N LYS A 39 14.21 -1.05 -0.36
CA LYS A 39 15.44 -0.97 0.44
C LYS A 39 15.43 -2.02 1.56
N PRO A 40 16.58 -2.59 1.94
CA PRO A 40 16.70 -3.39 3.17
C PRO A 40 16.16 -2.63 4.38
N ASN A 41 15.58 -3.35 5.35
CA ASN A 41 15.00 -2.80 6.57
C ASN A 41 13.86 -1.77 6.33
N SER A 42 13.15 -1.88 5.20
CA SER A 42 11.97 -1.05 4.93
C SER A 42 10.81 -1.43 5.85
N ALA A 43 10.28 -0.45 6.59
CA ALA A 43 9.09 -0.59 7.42
C ALA A 43 7.98 0.33 6.87
N CYS A 44 7.15 -0.21 5.98
CA CYS A 44 6.02 0.50 5.37
C CYS A 44 4.68 -0.04 5.88
N ARG A 45 3.66 0.82 5.90
CA ARG A 45 2.29 0.45 6.32
C ARG A 45 1.29 1.05 5.35
N TYR A 46 0.36 0.22 4.87
CA TYR A 46 -0.77 0.66 4.05
C TYR A 46 -2.04 0.38 4.85
N ARG A 47 -2.79 1.42 5.22
CA ARG A 47 -3.97 1.33 6.07
C ARG A 47 -5.22 1.57 5.23
N PHE A 48 -6.15 0.63 5.28
CA PHE A 48 -7.38 0.65 4.50
C PHE A 48 -8.58 0.84 5.41
N PHE A 49 -9.31 1.94 5.23
CA PHE A 49 -10.46 2.31 6.03
C PHE A 49 -11.73 2.23 5.18
N ALA A 50 -12.51 1.18 5.40
CA ALA A 50 -13.81 0.97 4.76
C ALA A 50 -14.93 1.75 5.49
N ARG A 51 -16.00 2.11 4.77
CA ARG A 51 -17.22 2.64 5.40
C ARG A 51 -18.06 1.51 5.98
N PRO A 52 -19.01 1.78 6.89
CA PRO A 52 -19.97 0.78 7.36
C PRO A 52 -20.66 0.07 6.19
N GLY A 53 -20.72 -1.27 6.24
CA GLY A 53 -21.30 -2.10 5.19
C GLY A 53 -20.36 -2.43 4.02
N GLU A 54 -19.15 -1.87 3.97
CA GLU A 54 -18.14 -2.20 2.96
C GLU A 54 -17.15 -3.24 3.46
N ARG A 55 -16.49 -3.93 2.51
CA ARG A 55 -15.42 -4.89 2.78
C ARG A 55 -14.16 -4.50 2.02
N VAL A 56 -13.02 -4.45 2.72
CA VAL A 56 -11.71 -4.29 2.08
C VAL A 56 -11.32 -5.57 1.33
N ARG A 57 -11.01 -5.45 0.04
CA ARG A 57 -10.45 -6.53 -0.78
C ARG A 57 -9.06 -6.12 -1.26
N ILE A 58 -8.06 -6.93 -0.94
CA ILE A 58 -6.67 -6.73 -1.37
C ILE A 58 -6.32 -7.78 -2.42
N LEU A 59 -5.73 -7.35 -3.52
CA LEU A 59 -5.20 -8.22 -4.58
C LEU A 59 -3.74 -7.86 -4.82
N PHE A 60 -2.84 -8.82 -4.60
CA PHE A 60 -1.44 -8.69 -4.97
C PHE A 60 -1.28 -9.17 -6.41
N THR A 61 -0.87 -8.26 -7.31
CA THR A 61 -0.59 -8.60 -8.72
C THR A 61 0.84 -9.07 -8.93
N ASN A 62 1.76 -8.66 -8.05
CA ASN A 62 3.15 -9.07 -8.02
C ASN A 62 3.61 -9.08 -6.56
N ILE A 63 4.24 -10.17 -6.14
CA ILE A 63 4.90 -10.28 -4.84
C ILE A 63 6.26 -10.95 -5.03
N GLN A 64 7.31 -10.21 -4.72
CA GLN A 64 8.68 -10.70 -4.69
C GLN A 64 9.34 -10.09 -3.45
N LEU A 65 9.60 -10.93 -2.46
CA LEU A 65 10.20 -10.55 -1.19
C LEU A 65 11.47 -11.39 -0.99
N HIS A 66 12.41 -10.85 -0.22
CA HIS A 66 13.60 -11.58 0.19
C HIS A 66 13.18 -12.83 0.97
N HIS A 67 13.59 -13.99 0.46
CA HIS A 67 13.43 -15.26 1.15
C HIS A 67 14.50 -15.35 2.24
N ILE A 68 14.07 -15.49 3.49
CA ILE A 68 14.98 -15.86 4.57
C ILE A 68 14.92 -17.38 4.61
N ASP A 69 15.98 -18.04 4.12
CA ASP A 69 16.13 -19.48 4.32
C ASP A 69 16.19 -19.75 5.83
N ALA A 70 15.35 -20.68 6.31
CA ALA A 70 15.22 -21.06 7.71
C ALA A 70 16.35 -21.99 8.15
#